data_AF-A0A952UDY8-F1
#
_entry.id   AF-A0A952UDY8-F1
#
_cell.length_a   1.000
_cell.length_b   1.000
_cell.length_c   1.000
_cell.angle_alpha   90.00
_cell.angle_beta   90.00
_cell.angle_gamma   90.00
#
_symmetry.space_group_name_H-M   'P 1'
#
loop_
_entity.id
_entity.type
_entity.pdbx_description
1 polymer ?
#
loop_
_entity_poly.entity_id
_entity_poly.type
_entity_poly.pdbx_seq_one_letter_code
_entity_poly.pdbx_strand_id
1 'polypeptide(L)'
;MPKVSDEYREAKRDEIATAAMRAFVRKGFQATSMADIIAESGLSAGAIYGHFAGKSQLILAVAERVVGARVGEIESLSNRDPQPPPAALTRILMSGMLHDIGRPSLLLQLWGEAVTDPAVQQLATQVMHQLRGVYINYISLWQQREHGLSPADADLVATEQSLLFISVAQGYILQSALFDDFDSEAFLSSIEKYLPR
;
A
#
# COMPACT_ATOMS: atom_id res chain seq x y z
N MET A 1 23.90 19.89 23.11
CA MET A 1 23.73 19.07 21.89
C MET A 1 22.56 19.65 21.10
N PRO A 2 22.67 19.92 19.79
CA PRO A 2 21.52 20.37 19.03
C PRO A 2 20.50 19.23 19.00
N LYS A 3 19.23 19.53 19.32
CA LYS A 3 18.12 18.59 19.11
C LYS A 3 18.11 18.30 17.61
N VAL A 4 18.39 17.06 17.24
CA VAL A 4 18.05 16.55 15.92
C VAL A 4 16.57 16.87 15.71
N SER A 5 16.23 17.66 14.67
CA SER A 5 14.84 18.01 14.41
C SER A 5 14.06 16.73 14.06
N ASP A 6 12.77 16.71 14.37
CA ASP A 6 11.91 15.59 14.02
C ASP A 6 11.93 15.35 12.50
N GLU A 7 12.05 16.41 11.70
CA GLU A 7 12.24 16.36 10.25
C GLU A 7 13.51 15.60 9.83
N TYR A 8 14.66 15.85 10.49
CA TYR A 8 15.89 15.11 10.18
C TYR A 8 15.75 13.63 10.53
N ARG A 9 15.12 13.33 11.66
CA ARG A 9 14.89 11.95 12.11
C ARG A 9 13.96 11.21 11.14
N GLU A 10 12.92 11.87 10.64
CA GLU A 10 11.99 11.30 9.67
C GLU A 10 12.67 11.09 8.30
N ALA A 11 13.41 12.08 7.80
CA ALA A 11 14.18 11.94 6.56
C ALA A 11 15.18 10.77 6.62
N LYS A 12 15.82 10.56 7.79
CA LYS A 12 16.73 9.43 7.99
C LYS A 12 16.00 8.09 8.03
N ARG A 13 14.82 8.04 8.67
CA ARG A 13 13.97 6.84 8.66
C ARG A 13 13.56 6.49 7.24
N ASP A 14 13.22 7.48 6.43
CA ASP A 14 12.81 7.29 5.03
C ASP A 14 13.97 6.79 4.14
N GLU A 15 15.18 7.33 4.34
CA GLU A 15 16.40 6.85 3.66
C GLU A 15 16.67 5.36 3.97
N ILE A 16 16.58 4.98 5.25
CA ILE A 16 16.77 3.59 5.68
C ILE A 16 15.67 2.68 5.11
N ALA A 17 14.40 3.12 5.16
CA ALA A 17 13.28 2.36 4.59
C ALA A 17 13.46 2.17 3.08
N THR A 18 13.96 3.17 2.36
CA THR A 18 14.26 3.08 0.93
C THR A 18 15.36 2.05 0.64
N ALA A 19 16.42 1.99 1.46
CA ALA A 19 17.44 0.96 1.35
C ALA A 19 16.90 -0.44 1.67
N ALA A 20 16.08 -0.56 2.72
CA ALA A 20 15.43 -1.81 3.09
C ALA A 20 14.53 -2.32 1.95
N MET A 21 13.74 -1.44 1.32
CA MET A 21 12.90 -1.78 0.16
C MET A 21 13.74 -2.40 -0.97
N ARG A 22 14.88 -1.79 -1.34
CA ARG A 22 15.76 -2.34 -2.38
C ARG A 22 16.29 -3.73 -2.01
N ALA A 23 16.68 -3.93 -0.75
CA ALA A 23 17.11 -5.24 -0.27
C ALA A 23 15.98 -6.28 -0.36
N PHE A 24 14.77 -5.90 0.06
CA PHE A 24 13.59 -6.76 0.03
C PHE A 24 13.15 -7.10 -1.40
N VAL A 25 13.16 -6.16 -2.34
CA VAL A 25 12.85 -6.44 -3.76
C VAL A 25 13.79 -7.49 -4.35
N ARG A 26 15.07 -7.44 -3.99
CA ARG A 26 16.09 -8.37 -4.49
C ARG A 26 16.01 -9.76 -3.86
N LYS A 27 15.86 -9.85 -2.53
CA LYS A 27 15.98 -11.12 -1.78
C LYS A 27 14.67 -11.64 -1.15
N GLY A 28 13.60 -10.85 -1.13
CA GLY A 28 12.40 -11.12 -0.33
C GLY A 28 12.56 -10.75 1.14
N PHE A 29 11.46 -10.69 1.90
CA PHE A 29 11.52 -10.33 3.32
C PHE A 29 12.23 -11.39 4.15
N GLN A 30 11.96 -12.68 3.90
CA GLN A 30 12.51 -13.76 4.71
C GLN A 30 14.03 -13.89 4.58
N ALA A 31 14.55 -13.87 3.34
CA ALA A 31 15.98 -14.05 3.09
C ALA A 31 16.82 -12.77 3.28
N THR A 32 16.20 -11.60 3.52
CA THR A 32 16.92 -10.37 3.85
C THR A 32 17.25 -10.31 5.34
N SER A 33 18.54 -10.14 5.66
CA SER A 33 19.01 -9.93 7.03
C SER A 33 19.22 -8.44 7.36
N MET A 34 19.39 -8.11 8.65
CA MET A 34 19.81 -6.74 9.03
C MET A 34 21.17 -6.36 8.44
N ALA A 35 22.09 -7.32 8.31
CA ALA A 35 23.39 -7.09 7.68
C ALA A 35 23.26 -6.72 6.20
N ASP A 36 22.33 -7.34 5.48
CA ASP A 36 22.03 -6.98 4.08
C ASP A 36 21.52 -5.55 3.97
N ILE A 37 20.64 -5.13 4.88
CA ILE A 37 20.08 -3.77 4.89
C ILE A 37 21.15 -2.74 5.25
N ILE A 38 22.01 -3.05 6.22
CA ILE A 38 23.15 -2.21 6.57
C ILE A 38 24.06 -2.01 5.35
N ALA A 39 24.42 -3.10 4.67
CA ALA A 39 25.23 -3.04 3.46
C ALA A 39 24.54 -2.25 2.33
N GLU A 40 23.24 -2.45 2.12
CA GLU A 40 22.46 -1.75 1.09
C GLU A 40 22.27 -0.25 1.37
N SER A 41 22.28 0.14 2.65
CA SER A 41 22.10 1.54 3.06
C SER A 41 23.38 2.37 3.00
N GLY A 42 24.55 1.73 3.12
CA GLY A 42 25.83 2.43 3.33
C GLY A 42 25.95 3.13 4.70
N LEU A 43 24.96 2.98 5.58
CA LEU A 43 24.96 3.54 6.93
C LEU A 43 25.60 2.57 7.93
N SER A 44 26.04 3.11 9.08
CA SER A 44 26.54 2.26 10.15
C SER A 44 25.42 1.44 10.80
N ALA A 45 25.77 0.28 11.36
CA ALA A 45 24.83 -0.53 12.13
C ALA A 45 24.18 0.29 13.26
N GLY A 46 24.97 1.07 13.99
CA GLY A 46 24.48 1.93 15.07
C GLY A 46 23.48 3.00 14.59
N ALA A 47 23.66 3.53 13.38
CA ALA A 47 22.68 4.46 12.79
C ALA A 47 21.34 3.75 12.53
N ILE A 48 21.35 2.57 11.91
CA ILE A 48 20.10 1.83 11.62
C ILE A 48 19.41 1.40 12.92
N TYR A 49 20.15 0.77 13.85
CA TYR A 49 19.59 0.32 15.12
C TYR A 49 19.11 1.47 16.01
N GLY A 50 19.62 2.70 15.82
CA GLY A 50 19.10 3.90 16.47
C GLY A 50 17.70 4.33 15.98
N HIS A 51 17.30 3.93 14.77
CA HIS A 51 16.00 4.24 14.19
C HIS A 51 15.03 3.05 14.16
N PHE A 52 15.54 1.82 14.04
CA PHE A 52 14.75 0.60 13.89
C PHE A 52 15.32 -0.52 14.76
N ALA A 53 14.49 -1.07 15.64
CA ALA A 53 14.91 -2.15 16.55
C ALA A 53 15.20 -3.48 15.82
N GLY A 54 14.72 -3.64 14.59
CA GLY A 54 14.98 -4.84 13.79
C GLY A 54 14.18 -4.88 12.48
N LYS A 55 14.27 -6.03 11.80
CA LYS A 55 13.70 -6.24 10.46
C LYS A 55 12.19 -6.00 10.41
N SER A 56 11.42 -6.43 11.41
CA SER A 56 9.95 -6.25 11.43
C SER A 56 9.53 -4.78 11.39
N GLN A 57 10.25 -3.88 12.09
CA GLN A 57 9.97 -2.44 12.02
C GLN A 57 10.37 -1.82 10.67
N LEU A 58 11.36 -2.39 9.98
CA LEU A 58 11.75 -1.95 8.63
C LEU A 58 10.74 -2.41 7.59
N ILE A 59 10.25 -3.65 7.70
CA ILE A 59 9.16 -4.17 6.86
C ILE A 59 7.94 -3.25 6.96
N LEU A 60 7.60 -2.81 8.17
CA LEU A 60 6.55 -1.84 8.38
C LEU A 60 6.81 -0.52 7.65
N ALA A 61 7.94 0.13 7.93
CA ALA A 61 8.21 1.46 7.39
C ALA A 61 8.17 1.45 5.86
N VAL A 62 8.60 0.34 5.25
CA VAL A 62 8.47 0.09 3.82
C VAL A 62 6.99 -0.01 3.40
N ALA A 63 6.17 -0.76 4.13
CA ALA A 63 4.73 -0.88 3.85
C ALA A 63 3.99 0.46 4.00
N GLU A 64 4.27 1.23 5.06
CA GLU A 64 3.71 2.57 5.29
C GLU A 64 4.06 3.54 4.16
N ARG A 65 5.31 3.51 3.69
CA ARG A 65 5.74 4.32 2.55
C ARG A 65 4.97 3.96 1.27
N VAL A 66 4.84 2.67 0.97
CA VAL A 66 4.09 2.19 -0.20
C VAL A 66 2.63 2.61 -0.13
N VAL A 67 1.99 2.46 1.02
CA VAL A 67 0.58 2.83 1.19
C VAL A 67 0.40 4.34 1.20
N GLY A 68 1.26 5.08 1.89
CA GLY A 68 1.21 6.54 1.95
C GLY A 68 1.30 7.20 0.57
N ALA A 69 2.17 6.69 -0.31
CA ALA A 69 2.25 7.15 -1.70
C ALA A 69 0.92 6.95 -2.45
N ARG A 70 0.23 5.84 -2.19
CA ARG A 70 -1.09 5.55 -2.80
C ARG A 70 -2.20 6.41 -2.23
N VAL A 71 -2.19 6.70 -0.94
CA VAL A 71 -3.18 7.60 -0.32
C VAL A 71 -3.17 8.97 -1.00
N GLY A 72 -1.99 9.58 -1.18
CA GLY A 72 -1.88 10.87 -1.86
C GLY A 72 -2.35 10.84 -3.32
N GLU A 73 -2.12 9.72 -4.02
CA GLU A 73 -2.63 9.51 -5.38
C GLU A 73 -4.18 9.45 -5.41
N ILE A 74 -4.80 8.74 -4.47
CA ILE A 74 -6.27 8.64 -4.37
C ILE A 74 -6.90 9.99 -4.02
N GLU A 75 -6.28 10.75 -3.12
CA GLU A 75 -6.72 12.11 -2.78
C GLU A 75 -6.65 13.04 -4.00
N SER A 76 -5.57 12.96 -4.78
CA SER A 76 -5.45 13.71 -6.04
C SER A 76 -6.56 13.35 -7.03
N LEU A 77 -6.89 12.06 -7.16
CA LEU A 77 -7.95 11.57 -8.04
C LEU A 77 -9.34 12.01 -7.56
N SER A 78 -9.59 12.00 -6.26
CA SER A 78 -10.85 12.47 -5.64
C SER A 78 -11.16 13.93 -5.99
N ASN A 79 -10.12 14.75 -6.19
CA ASN A 79 -10.24 16.17 -6.49
C ASN A 79 -10.39 16.49 -7.98
N ARG A 80 -10.37 15.49 -8.87
CA ARG A 80 -10.58 15.71 -10.31
C ARG A 80 -12.05 15.97 -10.64
N ASP A 81 -12.28 16.71 -11.72
CA ASP A 81 -13.59 16.98 -12.29
C ASP A 81 -13.60 16.67 -13.80
N PRO A 82 -14.31 15.62 -14.27
CA PRO A 82 -15.07 14.67 -13.45
C PRO A 82 -14.15 13.76 -12.62
N GLN A 83 -14.64 13.33 -11.46
CA GLN A 83 -13.95 12.33 -10.64
C GLN A 83 -13.98 10.98 -11.37
N PRO A 84 -12.85 10.26 -11.52
CA PRO A 84 -12.87 8.95 -12.16
C PRO A 84 -13.77 7.96 -11.41
N PRO A 85 -14.45 7.03 -12.11
CA PRO A 85 -15.26 6.02 -11.43
C PRO A 85 -14.42 5.12 -10.53
N PRO A 86 -14.98 4.56 -9.44
CA PRO A 86 -14.25 3.70 -8.51
C PRO A 86 -13.51 2.53 -9.18
N ALA A 87 -14.05 1.95 -10.25
CA ALA A 87 -13.36 0.88 -10.98
C ALA A 87 -12.04 1.33 -11.65
N ALA A 88 -11.96 2.59 -12.10
CA ALA A 88 -10.73 3.15 -12.64
C ALA A 88 -9.66 3.35 -11.55
N LEU A 89 -10.10 3.59 -10.30
CA LEU A 89 -9.20 3.73 -9.16
C LEU A 89 -8.39 2.44 -8.96
N THR A 90 -9.04 1.28 -8.96
CA THR A 90 -8.35 0.00 -8.79
C THR A 90 -7.29 -0.23 -9.87
N ARG A 91 -7.59 0.09 -11.14
CA ARG A 91 -6.61 0.03 -12.22
C ARG A 91 -5.40 0.91 -11.93
N ILE A 92 -5.64 2.19 -11.63
CA ILE A 92 -4.56 3.16 -11.39
C ILE A 92 -3.64 2.68 -10.25
N LEU A 93 -4.23 2.26 -9.12
CA LEU A 93 -3.47 1.83 -7.97
C LEU A 93 -2.68 0.55 -8.22
N MET A 94 -3.26 -0.43 -8.93
CA MET A 94 -2.56 -1.69 -9.23
C MET A 94 -1.43 -1.48 -10.22
N SER A 95 -1.64 -0.68 -11.29
CA SER A 95 -0.59 -0.33 -12.25
C SER A 95 0.56 0.44 -11.56
N GLY A 96 0.26 1.42 -10.71
CA GLY A 96 1.27 2.16 -9.95
C GLY A 96 2.01 1.26 -8.95
N MET A 97 1.29 0.37 -8.25
CA MET A 97 1.88 -0.57 -7.30
C MET A 97 2.88 -1.53 -7.96
N LEU A 98 2.55 -2.08 -9.13
CA LEU A 98 3.49 -2.91 -9.88
C LEU A 98 4.75 -2.15 -10.27
N HIS A 99 4.60 -0.90 -10.71
CA HIS A 99 5.72 -0.05 -11.05
C HIS A 99 6.65 0.21 -9.84
N ASP A 100 6.08 0.51 -8.68
CA ASP A 100 6.87 0.95 -7.51
C ASP A 100 7.47 -0.20 -6.69
N ILE A 101 6.74 -1.31 -6.53
CA ILE A 101 7.23 -2.47 -5.74
C ILE A 101 8.02 -3.43 -6.64
N GLY A 102 7.70 -3.49 -7.93
CA GLY A 102 8.32 -4.40 -8.92
C GLY A 102 8.02 -5.89 -8.71
N ARG A 103 7.60 -6.32 -7.51
CA ARG A 103 7.30 -7.73 -7.17
C ARG A 103 6.07 -7.86 -6.26
N PRO A 104 4.89 -8.22 -6.79
CA PRO A 104 3.66 -8.43 -6.02
C PRO A 104 3.79 -9.41 -4.85
N SER A 105 4.65 -10.42 -5.01
CA SER A 105 4.91 -11.46 -4.00
C SER A 105 5.46 -10.92 -2.67
N LEU A 106 6.02 -9.70 -2.64
CA LEU A 106 6.39 -9.06 -1.39
C LEU A 106 5.17 -8.78 -0.52
N LEU A 107 4.07 -8.28 -1.09
CA LEU A 107 2.85 -8.02 -0.31
C LEU A 107 2.26 -9.30 0.27
N LEU A 108 2.35 -10.42 -0.46
CA LEU A 108 1.96 -11.72 0.06
C LEU A 108 2.83 -12.17 1.23
N GLN A 109 4.15 -11.96 1.15
CA GLN A 109 5.06 -12.26 2.27
C GLN A 109 4.75 -11.39 3.50
N LEU A 110 4.40 -10.11 3.30
CA LEU A 110 3.96 -9.22 4.38
C LEU A 110 2.68 -9.73 5.04
N TRP A 111 1.68 -10.14 4.24
CA TRP A 111 0.44 -10.71 4.79
C TRP A 111 0.70 -12.02 5.53
N GLY A 112 1.58 -12.87 5.02
CA GLY A 112 2.02 -14.08 5.71
C GLY A 112 2.63 -13.77 7.08
N GLU A 113 3.53 -12.79 7.15
CA GLU A 113 4.16 -12.35 8.40
C GLU A 113 3.14 -11.74 9.37
N ALA A 114 2.17 -10.97 8.86
CA ALA A 114 1.10 -10.38 9.67
C ALA A 114 0.18 -11.42 10.32
N VAL A 115 0.15 -12.66 9.81
CA VAL A 115 -0.61 -13.76 10.43
C VAL A 115 0.18 -14.43 11.56
N THR A 116 1.51 -14.29 11.58
CA THR A 116 2.40 -15.01 12.51
C THR A 116 3.04 -14.13 13.58
N ASP A 117 3.26 -12.84 13.31
CA ASP A 117 3.85 -11.87 14.25
C ASP A 117 2.81 -10.83 14.69
N PRO A 118 2.40 -10.79 15.97
CA PRO A 118 1.41 -9.84 16.47
C PRO A 118 1.79 -8.36 16.27
N ALA A 119 3.08 -8.02 16.31
CA ALA A 119 3.51 -6.64 16.04
C ALA A 119 3.23 -6.30 14.58
N VAL A 120 3.60 -7.18 13.65
CA VAL A 120 3.32 -6.99 12.21
C VAL A 120 1.81 -7.03 11.94
N GLN A 121 1.04 -7.84 12.66
CA GLN A 121 -0.42 -7.90 12.56
C GLN A 121 -1.09 -6.55 12.87
N GLN A 122 -0.74 -5.95 14.02
CA GLN A 122 -1.32 -4.67 14.46
C GLN A 122 -1.07 -3.58 13.41
N LEU A 123 0.14 -3.59 12.87
CA LEU A 123 0.60 -2.63 11.89
C LEU A 123 -0.07 -2.83 10.52
N ALA A 124 -0.13 -4.06 10.03
CA ALA A 124 -0.85 -4.39 8.81
C ALA A 124 -2.34 -4.03 8.92
N THR A 125 -2.93 -4.22 10.11
CA THR A 125 -4.31 -3.84 10.41
C THR A 125 -4.51 -2.33 10.30
N GLN A 126 -3.61 -1.53 10.88
CA GLN A 126 -3.65 -0.07 10.76
C GLN A 126 -3.58 0.40 9.30
N VAL A 127 -2.65 -0.16 8.53
CA VAL A 127 -2.50 0.13 7.10
C VAL A 127 -3.76 -0.23 6.30
N MET A 128 -4.35 -1.41 6.57
CA MET A 128 -5.59 -1.85 5.91
C MET A 128 -6.80 -0.99 6.28
N HIS A 129 -6.89 -0.52 7.53
CA HIS A 129 -7.93 0.44 7.94
C HIS A 129 -7.80 1.77 7.22
N GLN A 130 -6.57 2.29 7.07
CA GLN A 130 -6.32 3.52 6.33
C GLN A 130 -6.73 3.38 4.85
N LEU A 131 -6.31 2.31 4.18
CA LEU A 131 -6.71 2.02 2.81
C LEU A 131 -8.23 1.92 2.65
N ARG A 132 -8.92 1.24 3.58
CA ARG A 132 -10.38 1.14 3.57
C ARG A 132 -11.04 2.51 3.70
N GLY A 133 -10.59 3.35 4.63
CA GLY A 133 -11.12 4.69 4.81
C GLY A 133 -10.99 5.55 3.55
N VAL A 134 -9.86 5.44 2.86
CA VAL A 134 -9.62 6.17 1.62
C VAL A 134 -10.53 5.71 0.47
N TYR A 135 -10.73 4.40 0.32
CA TYR A 135 -11.71 3.87 -0.65
C TYR A 135 -13.14 4.32 -0.35
N ILE A 136 -13.57 4.24 0.93
CA ILE A 136 -14.91 4.68 1.33
C ILE A 136 -15.11 6.16 1.00
N ASN A 137 -14.15 7.02 1.35
CA ASN A 137 -14.26 8.44 1.05
C ASN A 137 -14.32 8.70 -0.46
N TYR A 138 -13.48 8.03 -1.24
CA TYR A 138 -13.47 8.16 -2.70
C TYR A 138 -14.83 7.79 -3.31
N ILE A 139 -15.37 6.63 -2.93
CA ILE A 139 -16.64 6.13 -3.46
C ILE A 139 -17.80 7.01 -3.00
N SER A 140 -17.83 7.45 -1.73
CA SER A 140 -18.87 8.33 -1.21
C SER A 140 -18.92 9.65 -1.99
N LEU A 141 -17.76 10.29 -2.21
CA LEU A 141 -17.68 11.51 -3.02
C LEU A 141 -18.17 11.29 -4.45
N TRP A 142 -17.80 10.15 -5.05
CA TRP A 142 -18.22 9.81 -6.40
C TRP A 142 -19.74 9.60 -6.48
N GLN A 143 -20.32 8.87 -5.53
CA GLN A 143 -21.78 8.63 -5.43
C GLN A 143 -22.58 9.92 -5.25
N GLN A 144 -22.06 10.87 -4.46
CA GLN A 144 -22.69 12.19 -4.30
C GLN A 144 -22.68 12.98 -5.61
N ARG A 145 -21.56 12.96 -6.35
CA ARG A 145 -21.38 13.76 -7.57
C ARG A 145 -22.12 13.17 -8.77
N GLU A 146 -22.00 11.88 -9.02
CA GLU A 146 -22.55 11.22 -10.21
C GLU A 146 -24.01 10.80 -10.01
N HIS A 147 -24.40 10.42 -8.80
CA HIS A 147 -25.75 9.89 -8.52
C HIS A 147 -26.60 10.80 -7.64
N GLY A 148 -26.05 11.91 -7.14
CA GLY A 148 -26.80 12.89 -6.34
C GLY A 148 -27.27 12.35 -4.98
N LEU A 149 -26.63 11.29 -4.47
CA LEU A 149 -26.97 10.73 -3.17
C LEU A 149 -26.70 11.72 -2.05
N SER A 150 -27.48 11.63 -0.97
CA SER A 150 -27.16 12.35 0.26
C SER A 150 -25.84 11.83 0.84
N PRO A 151 -25.08 12.64 1.62
CA PRO A 151 -23.85 12.16 2.23
C PRO A 151 -24.03 10.88 3.05
N ALA A 152 -25.14 10.74 3.79
CA ALA A 152 -25.42 9.56 4.60
C ALA A 152 -25.67 8.31 3.75
N ASP A 153 -26.44 8.43 2.66
CA ASP A 153 -26.73 7.30 1.77
C ASP A 153 -25.48 6.91 0.96
N ALA A 154 -24.69 7.90 0.53
CA ALA A 154 -23.43 7.68 -0.17
C ALA A 154 -22.42 6.92 0.71
N ASP A 155 -22.31 7.25 2.00
CA ASP A 155 -21.42 6.56 2.93
C ASP A 155 -21.82 5.09 3.17
N LEU A 156 -23.13 4.79 3.20
CA LEU A 156 -23.63 3.42 3.30
C LEU A 156 -23.24 2.61 2.06
N VAL A 157 -23.55 3.13 0.86
CA VAL A 157 -23.19 2.48 -0.40
C VAL A 157 -21.67 2.34 -0.53
N ALA A 158 -20.91 3.37 -0.17
CA ALA A 158 -19.45 3.35 -0.23
C ALA A 158 -18.85 2.31 0.72
N THR A 159 -19.41 2.13 1.91
CA THR A 159 -18.97 1.10 2.86
C THR A 159 -19.13 -0.29 2.26
N GLU A 160 -20.29 -0.59 1.66
CA GLU A 160 -20.56 -1.88 1.02
C GLU A 160 -19.68 -2.11 -0.22
N GLN A 161 -19.61 -1.12 -1.12
CA GLN A 161 -18.82 -1.20 -2.35
C GLN A 161 -17.31 -1.29 -2.08
N SER A 162 -16.80 -0.62 -1.05
CA SER A 162 -15.37 -0.64 -0.71
C SER A 162 -14.84 -2.05 -0.47
N LEU A 163 -15.68 -2.95 0.08
CA LEU A 163 -15.31 -4.35 0.30
C LEU A 163 -14.96 -5.04 -1.02
N LEU A 164 -15.76 -4.82 -2.07
CA LEU A 164 -15.54 -5.40 -3.39
C LEU A 164 -14.24 -4.89 -4.02
N PHE A 165 -14.00 -3.57 -4.00
CA PHE A 165 -12.79 -2.99 -4.58
C PHE A 165 -11.52 -3.46 -3.87
N ILE A 166 -11.54 -3.53 -2.53
CA ILE A 166 -10.41 -4.05 -1.74
C ILE A 166 -10.16 -5.52 -2.06
N SER A 167 -11.21 -6.35 -2.10
CA SER A 167 -11.08 -7.77 -2.44
C SER A 167 -10.52 -7.99 -3.84
N VAL A 168 -10.92 -7.18 -4.83
CA VAL A 168 -10.39 -7.26 -6.19
C VAL A 168 -8.93 -6.83 -6.25
N ALA A 169 -8.54 -5.76 -5.55
CA ALA A 169 -7.13 -5.35 -5.46
C ALA A 169 -6.27 -6.45 -4.81
N GLN A 170 -6.76 -7.08 -3.74
CA GLN A 170 -6.07 -8.22 -3.12
C GLN A 170 -6.00 -9.44 -4.05
N GLY A 171 -7.07 -9.72 -4.78
CA GLY A 171 -7.12 -10.77 -5.80
C GLY A 171 -6.10 -10.54 -6.91
N TYR A 172 -5.95 -9.30 -7.37
CA TYR A 172 -4.93 -8.92 -8.35
C TYR A 172 -3.51 -9.20 -7.83
N ILE A 173 -3.19 -8.77 -6.60
CA ILE A 173 -1.90 -9.00 -5.96
C ILE A 173 -1.61 -10.50 -5.86
N LEU A 174 -2.59 -11.28 -5.39
CA LEU A 174 -2.45 -12.72 -5.23
C LEU A 174 -2.21 -13.42 -6.57
N GLN A 175 -3.06 -13.14 -7.56
CA GLN A 175 -3.00 -13.84 -8.85
C GLN A 175 -1.75 -13.47 -9.64
N SER A 176 -1.39 -12.18 -9.67
CA SER A 176 -0.14 -11.71 -10.31
C SER A 176 1.12 -12.26 -9.66
N ALA A 177 1.05 -12.72 -8.40
CA ALA A 177 2.19 -13.30 -7.70
C ALA A 177 2.28 -14.83 -7.84
N LEU A 178 1.16 -15.53 -8.10
CA LEU A 178 1.09 -16.99 -8.05
C LEU A 178 0.87 -17.67 -9.39
N PHE A 179 0.28 -16.98 -10.37
CA PHE A 179 -0.02 -17.54 -11.70
C PHE A 179 0.92 -16.95 -12.74
N ASP A 180 1.75 -17.79 -13.35
CA ASP A 180 2.71 -17.38 -14.40
C ASP A 180 2.00 -16.91 -15.69
N ASP A 181 0.77 -17.35 -15.92
CA ASP A 181 -0.09 -17.00 -17.05
C ASP A 181 -1.13 -15.90 -16.71
N PHE A 182 -0.93 -15.18 -15.60
CA PHE A 182 -1.84 -14.12 -15.19
C PHE A 182 -1.89 -12.97 -16.21
N ASP A 183 -3.04 -12.82 -16.87
CA ASP A 183 -3.30 -11.68 -17.75
C ASP A 183 -3.79 -10.46 -16.95
N SER A 184 -2.84 -9.62 -16.58
CA SER A 184 -3.10 -8.36 -15.85
C SER A 184 -4.09 -7.45 -16.58
N GLU A 185 -3.98 -7.31 -17.91
CA GLU A 185 -4.83 -6.39 -18.65
C GLU A 185 -6.26 -6.93 -18.78
N ALA A 186 -6.42 -8.23 -19.01
CA ALA A 186 -7.74 -8.85 -18.99
C ALA A 186 -8.40 -8.73 -17.62
N PHE A 187 -7.64 -8.95 -16.53
CA PHE A 187 -8.15 -8.78 -15.17
C PHE A 187 -8.61 -7.34 -14.95
N LEU A 188 -7.77 -6.34 -15.17
CA LEU A 188 -8.10 -4.93 -14.94
C LEU A 188 -9.27 -4.45 -15.82
N SER A 189 -9.36 -4.93 -17.07
CA SER A 189 -10.48 -4.62 -17.96
C SER A 189 -11.80 -5.26 -17.49
N SER A 190 -11.74 -6.41 -16.84
CA SER A 190 -12.92 -7.06 -16.26
C SER A 190 -13.51 -6.28 -15.08
N ILE A 191 -12.65 -5.63 -14.27
CA ILE A 191 -13.05 -4.77 -13.15
C ILE A 191 -13.94 -3.65 -13.66
N GLU A 192 -13.49 -2.90 -14.67
CA GLU A 192 -14.22 -1.76 -15.25
C GLU A 192 -15.54 -2.15 -15.91
N LYS A 193 -15.65 -3.42 -16.32
CA LYS A 193 -16.85 -3.98 -16.95
C LYS A 193 -17.89 -4.47 -15.93
N TYR A 194 -17.45 -5.11 -14.84
CA TYR A 194 -18.34 -5.86 -13.95
C TYR A 194 -18.46 -5.33 -12.54
N LEU A 195 -17.52 -4.49 -12.06
CA LEU A 195 -17.69 -3.86 -10.76
C LEU A 195 -18.74 -2.75 -10.82
N PRO A 196 -19.40 -2.48 -9.67
CA PRO A 196 -20.32 -1.37 -9.55
C PRO A 196 -19.68 -0.08 -10.06
N ARG A 197 -20.48 0.70 -10.79
CA ARG A 197 -20.19 2.10 -11.02
C ARG A 197 -20.80 2.79 -9.83
#